data_AF-A0A284VJ93-F1
#
_entry.id   AF-A0A284VJ93-F1
#
_cell.length_a   1.000
_cell.length_b   1.000
_cell.length_c   1.000
_cell.angle_alpha   90.00
_cell.angle_beta   90.00
_cell.angle_gamma   90.00
#
_symmetry.space_group_name_H-M   'P 1'
#
loop_
_entity.id
_entity.type
_entity.pdbx_description
1 polymer ?
#
loop_
_entity_poly.entity_id
_entity_poly.type
_entity_poly.pdbx_seq_one_letter_code
_entity_poly.pdbx_strand_id
1 'polypeptide(L)'
;MKIQALDREDVFRELDTTPQGLTEEEARKRLSDFGENIISEKKRASRLVQFASHLADWLGNDTSMRNLAYALFAVIFINALFTFFQEYRAEKASEALKN
;
A
#
# COMPACT_ATOMS: atom_id res chain seq x y z
N MET A 1 -15.72 -27.71 -3.82
CA MET A 1 -16.58 -28.80 -3.31
C MET A 1 -17.92 -28.20 -2.87
N LYS A 2 -19.06 -28.78 -3.22
CA LYS A 2 -20.39 -28.30 -2.81
C LYS A 2 -21.02 -29.29 -1.84
N ILE A 3 -20.58 -29.29 -0.59
CA ILE A 3 -21.06 -30.21 0.46
C ILE A 3 -22.47 -29.87 0.95
N GLN A 4 -22.95 -28.65 0.70
CA GLN A 4 -24.25 -28.18 1.16
C GLN A 4 -25.45 -28.86 0.50
N ALA A 5 -25.23 -29.63 -0.57
CA ALA A 5 -26.29 -30.33 -1.32
C ALA A 5 -26.31 -31.83 -1.06
N LEU A 6 -25.40 -32.35 -0.22
CA LEU A 6 -25.31 -33.77 0.11
C LEU A 6 -26.20 -34.12 1.31
N ASP A 7 -26.78 -35.31 1.27
CA ASP A 7 -27.42 -35.91 2.44
C ASP A 7 -26.38 -36.30 3.49
N ARG A 8 -26.82 -36.46 4.74
CA ARG A 8 -25.95 -36.60 5.91
C ARG A 8 -24.95 -37.75 5.76
N GLU A 9 -25.39 -38.90 5.26
CA GLU A 9 -24.58 -40.10 5.07
C GLU A 9 -23.51 -39.90 3.97
N ASP A 10 -23.84 -39.12 2.95
CA ASP A 10 -22.93 -38.84 1.84
C ASP A 10 -21.88 -37.80 2.22
N VAL A 11 -22.20 -36.85 3.12
CA VAL A 11 -21.21 -35.92 3.70
C VAL A 11 -20.10 -36.67 4.42
N PHE A 12 -20.45 -37.71 5.19
CA PHE A 12 -19.46 -38.54 5.90
C PHE A 12 -18.52 -39.27 4.95
N ARG A 13 -19.07 -39.78 3.84
CA ARG A 13 -18.28 -40.47 2.81
C ARG A 13 -17.39 -39.50 2.03
N GLU A 14 -17.90 -38.32 1.70
CA GLU A 14 -17.17 -37.28 0.96
C GLU A 14 -16.03 -36.66 1.80
N LEU A 15 -16.25 -36.47 3.10
CA LEU A 15 -15.27 -35.89 4.03
C LEU A 15 -14.37 -36.92 4.73
N ASP A 16 -14.53 -38.20 4.35
CA ASP A 16 -13.85 -39.35 4.92
C ASP A 16 -13.86 -39.31 6.46
N THR A 17 -15.06 -39.13 7.03
CA THR A 17 -15.26 -38.97 8.46
C THR A 17 -16.47 -39.76 8.93
N THR A 18 -16.60 -39.93 10.24
CA THR A 18 -17.69 -40.73 10.83
C THR A 18 -18.62 -39.84 11.64
N PRO A 19 -19.84 -40.31 11.98
CA PRO A 19 -20.71 -39.63 12.93
C PRO A 19 -20.07 -39.42 14.31
N GLN A 20 -19.08 -40.24 14.67
CA GLN A 20 -18.31 -40.17 15.91
C GLN A 20 -17.11 -39.22 15.81
N GLY A 21 -16.84 -38.67 14.61
CA GLY A 21 -15.72 -37.78 14.35
C GLY A 21 -14.48 -38.49 13.78
N LEU A 22 -13.33 -37.83 13.93
CA LEU A 22 -12.03 -38.32 13.50
C LEU A 22 -11.27 -38.94 14.67
N THR A 23 -10.38 -39.87 14.37
CA THR A 23 -9.41 -40.36 15.34
C THR A 23 -8.30 -39.32 15.56
N GLU A 24 -7.61 -39.43 16.69
CA GLU A 24 -6.47 -38.57 17.02
C GLU A 24 -5.32 -38.67 15.99
N GLU A 25 -5.04 -39.87 15.47
CA GLU A 25 -4.06 -40.02 14.39
C GLU A 25 -4.49 -39.30 13.10
N GLU A 26 -5.75 -39.46 12.69
CA GLU A 26 -6.25 -38.87 11.44
C GLU A 26 -6.36 -37.34 11.56
N ALA A 27 -6.77 -36.84 12.72
CA ALA A 27 -6.78 -35.41 13.01
C ALA A 27 -5.36 -34.81 12.93
N ARG A 28 -4.35 -35.47 13.49
CA ARG A 28 -2.94 -35.04 13.40
C ARG A 28 -2.41 -35.10 11.97
N LYS A 29 -2.75 -36.16 11.23
CA LYS A 29 -2.37 -36.30 9.83
C LYS A 29 -2.93 -35.14 9.00
N ARG A 30 -4.23 -34.86 9.13
CA ARG A 30 -4.88 -33.71 8.46
C ARG A 30 -4.27 -32.38 8.88
N LEU A 31 -3.95 -32.21 10.16
CA LEU A 31 -3.28 -30.99 10.62
C LEU A 31 -1.91 -30.80 9.97
N SER A 32 -1.16 -31.89 9.77
CA SER A 32 0.13 -31.85 9.06
C SER A 32 -0.02 -31.57 7.57
N ASP A 33 -1.05 -32.13 6.93
CA ASP A 33 -1.25 -32.02 5.48
C ASP A 33 -1.84 -30.66 5.08
N PHE A 34 -2.78 -30.12 5.87
CA PHE A 34 -3.52 -28.89 5.56
C PHE A 34 -3.04 -27.66 6.35
N GLY A 35 -2.30 -27.87 7.44
CA GLY A 35 -1.92 -26.81 8.36
C GLY A 35 -3.07 -26.38 9.28
N GLU A 36 -2.79 -25.41 10.15
CA GLU A 36 -3.79 -24.85 11.04
C GLU A 36 -4.87 -24.10 10.26
N ASN A 37 -6.13 -24.25 10.67
CA ASN A 37 -7.26 -23.53 10.07
C ASN A 37 -7.29 -22.06 10.55
N ILE A 38 -6.25 -21.31 10.17
CA ILE A 38 -6.09 -19.89 10.52
C ILE A 38 -5.98 -19.07 9.24
N ILE A 39 -6.82 -18.06 9.13
CA ILE A 39 -6.74 -17.08 8.05
C ILE A 39 -5.49 -16.23 8.30
N SER A 40 -4.44 -16.47 7.52
CA SER A 40 -3.22 -15.67 7.59
C SER A 40 -3.48 -14.25 7.13
N GLU A 41 -3.40 -13.28 8.05
CA GLU A 41 -3.38 -11.87 7.69
C GLU A 41 -2.10 -11.58 6.92
N LYS A 42 -2.23 -11.24 5.63
CA LYS A 42 -1.10 -10.70 4.87
C LYS A 42 -0.61 -9.45 5.59
N LYS A 43 0.71 -9.38 5.85
CA LYS A 43 1.35 -8.17 6.39
C LYS A 43 0.94 -7.00 5.51
N ARG A 44 0.15 -6.08 6.06
CA ARG A 44 -0.24 -4.86 5.34
C ARG A 44 1.04 -4.12 4.98
N ALA A 45 1.19 -3.73 3.72
CA ALA A 45 2.29 -2.87 3.32
C ALA A 45 2.32 -1.66 4.26
N SER A 46 3.51 -1.28 4.72
CA SER A 46 3.68 -0.10 5.58
C SER A 46 2.96 1.10 4.95
N ARG A 47 2.32 1.93 5.78
CA ARG A 47 1.61 3.13 5.30
C ARG A 47 2.51 4.02 4.43
N LEU A 48 3.81 4.04 4.72
CA LEU A 48 4.82 4.74 3.92
C LEU A 48 5.01 4.15 2.52
N VAL A 49 4.95 2.83 2.39
CA VAL A 49 5.07 2.14 1.09
C VAL A 49 3.85 2.41 0.22
N GLN A 50 2.64 2.36 0.81
CA GLN A 50 1.40 2.73 0.10
C GLN A 50 1.39 4.20 -0.31
N PHE A 51 1.89 5.10 0.56
CA PHE A 51 2.00 6.51 0.23
C PHE A 51 2.99 6.75 -0.92
N ALA A 52 4.16 6.11 -0.88
CA ALA A 52 5.16 6.22 -1.93
C ALA A 52 4.67 5.66 -3.28
N SER A 53 3.92 4.56 -3.28
CA SER A 53 3.34 4.02 -4.53
C SER A 53 2.32 4.99 -5.15
N HIS A 54 1.47 5.62 -4.33
CA HIS A 54 0.52 6.62 -4.84
C HIS A 54 1.20 7.86 -5.40
N LEU A 55 2.27 8.35 -4.77
CA LEU A 55 3.08 9.45 -5.31
C LEU A 55 3.76 9.06 -6.63
N ALA A 56 4.27 7.83 -6.73
CA ALA A 56 4.91 7.34 -7.94
C ALA A 56 3.92 7.23 -9.10
N ASP A 57 2.70 6.74 -8.85
CA ASP A 57 1.64 6.64 -9.86
C ASP A 57 1.22 8.03 -10.38
N TRP A 58 1.10 9.01 -9.49
CA TRP A 58 0.79 10.40 -9.84
C TRP A 58 1.88 11.04 -10.73
N LEU A 59 3.15 10.73 -10.47
CA LEU A 59 4.29 11.24 -11.24
C LEU A 59 4.59 10.44 -12.52
N GLY A 60 4.09 9.21 -12.61
CA GLY A 60 4.67 8.17 -13.45
C GLY A 60 3.97 7.92 -14.78
N ASN A 61 2.64 7.94 -14.82
CA ASN A 61 1.92 7.27 -15.91
C ASN A 61 1.50 8.17 -17.09
N ASP A 62 1.51 9.50 -16.92
CA ASP A 62 1.13 10.42 -17.99
C ASP A 62 2.27 11.41 -18.28
N THR A 63 2.96 11.21 -19.40
CA THR A 63 4.06 12.05 -19.88
C THR A 63 3.64 13.52 -20.00
N SER A 64 2.36 13.78 -20.28
CA SER A 64 1.76 15.12 -20.36
C SER A 64 1.79 15.83 -19.00
N MET A 65 1.43 15.11 -17.94
CA MET A 65 1.32 15.64 -16.58
C MET A 65 2.69 15.96 -15.98
N ARG A 66 3.72 15.21 -16.40
CA ARG A 66 5.10 15.38 -15.95
C ARG A 66 5.69 16.73 -16.38
N ASN A 67 5.45 17.14 -17.63
CA ASN A 67 5.92 18.44 -18.13
C ASN A 67 5.25 19.61 -17.42
N LEU A 68 3.94 19.49 -17.12
CA LEU A 68 3.21 20.49 -16.35
C LEU A 68 3.75 20.63 -14.92
N ALA A 69 4.05 19.51 -14.27
CA ALA A 69 4.64 19.48 -12.93
C ALA A 69 6.01 20.18 -12.90
N TYR A 70 6.89 19.88 -13.86
CA TYR A 70 8.19 20.57 -13.96
C TYR A 70 8.05 22.06 -14.28
N ALA A 71 7.10 22.44 -15.16
CA ALA A 71 6.84 23.84 -15.47
C ALA A 71 6.34 24.62 -14.24
N LEU A 72 5.40 24.05 -13.47
CA LEU A 72 4.91 24.66 -12.23
C LEU A 72 6.02 24.80 -11.20
N PHE A 73 6.82 23.75 -11.00
CA PHE A 73 7.95 23.79 -10.09
C PHE A 73 8.97 24.87 -10.49
N ALA A 74 9.31 24.96 -11.78
CA ALA A 74 10.23 25.98 -12.28
C ALA A 74 9.70 27.40 -12.07
N VAL A 75 8.41 27.65 -12.33
CA VAL A 75 7.80 28.98 -12.11
C VAL A 75 7.83 29.36 -10.63
N ILE A 76 7.46 28.44 -9.73
CA ILE A 76 7.52 28.69 -8.28
C ILE A 76 8.94 28.99 -7.84
N PHE A 77 9.91 28.20 -8.31
CA PHE A 77 11.31 28.34 -7.94
C PHE A 77 11.92 29.66 -8.43
N ILE A 78 11.65 30.03 -9.69
CA ILE A 78 12.10 31.29 -10.27
C ILE A 78 11.48 32.47 -9.51
N ASN A 79 10.18 32.43 -9.22
CA ASN A 79 9.51 33.48 -8.46
C ASN A 79 10.10 33.63 -7.04
N ALA A 80 10.34 32.51 -6.34
CA ALA A 80 10.95 32.53 -5.02
C ALA A 80 12.37 33.14 -5.05
N LEU A 81 13.20 32.73 -6.01
CA LEU A 81 14.54 33.29 -6.19
C LEU A 81 14.49 34.78 -6.52
N PHE A 82 13.59 35.18 -7.43
CA PHE A 82 13.46 36.57 -7.83
C PHE A 82 13.05 37.46 -6.66
N THR A 83 12.03 37.06 -5.89
CA THR A 83 11.60 37.75 -4.67
C THR A 83 12.74 37.84 -3.66
N PHE A 84 13.47 36.73 -3.42
CA PHE A 84 14.61 36.72 -2.52
C PHE A 84 15.71 37.71 -2.94
N PHE A 85 16.08 37.76 -4.23
CA PHE A 85 17.07 38.71 -4.73
C PHE A 85 16.57 40.17 -4.74
N GLN A 86 15.27 40.40 -4.82
CA GLN A 86 14.69 41.74 -4.66
C GLN A 86 14.80 42.21 -3.20
N GLU A 87 14.39 41.36 -2.26
CA GLU A 87 14.51 41.65 -0.82
C GLU A 87 15.96 41.88 -0.42
N TYR A 88 16.89 41.01 -0.84
CA TYR A 88 18.31 41.14 -0.52
C TYR A 88 18.92 42.47 -1.02
N ARG A 89 18.53 42.93 -2.22
CA ARG A 89 19.00 44.22 -2.75
C ARG A 89 18.37 45.41 -2.03
N ALA A 90 17.09 45.30 -1.67
CA ALA A 90 16.39 46.34 -0.91
C ALA A 90 17.01 46.51 0.49
N GLU A 91 17.36 45.40 1.15
CA GLU A 91 18.03 45.40 2.44
C GLU A 91 19.39 46.10 2.37
N LYS A 92 20.24 45.75 1.38
CA LYS A 92 21.54 46.43 1.18
C LYS A 92 21.43 47.92 0.91
N ALA A 93 20.43 48.35 0.13
CA ALA A 93 20.21 49.78 -0.12
C ALA A 93 19.78 50.52 1.15
N SER A 94 18.98 49.89 2.01
CA SER A 94 18.59 50.45 3.31
C SER A 94 19.77 50.52 4.28
N GLU A 95 20.65 49.51 4.30
CA GLU A 95 21.88 49.51 5.09
C GLU A 95 22.85 50.62 4.66
N ALA A 96 22.99 50.87 3.36
CA ALA A 96 23.88 51.91 2.84
C ALA A 96 23.44 53.34 3.22
N LEU A 97 22.15 53.56 3.50
CA LEU A 97 21.59 54.84 3.93
C LEU A 97 21.65 55.06 5.45
N LYS A 98 22.00 54.04 6.24
CA LYS A 98 22.14 54.14 7.69
C LYS A 98 23.46 54.79 8.15
N ASN A 99 24.28 55.27 7.21
CA ASN A 99 25.46 56.11 7.47
C ASN A 99 25.29 57.50 6.85
#